data_AF-A0A090AFZ6-F1
#
_entry.id   AF-A0A090AFZ6-F1
#
_cell.length_a   1.000
_cell.length_b   1.000
_cell.length_c   1.000
_cell.angle_alpha   90.00
_cell.angle_beta   90.00
_cell.angle_gamma   90.00
#
_symmetry.space_group_name_H-M   'P 1'
#
loop_
_entity.id
_entity.type
_entity.pdbx_description
1 polymer ?
#
loop_
_entity_poly.entity_id
_entity_poly.type
_entity_poly.pdbx_seq_one_letter_code
_entity_poly.pdbx_strand_id
1 'polypeptide(L)'
;MFQRFRDSQDGQEVLHDIYQVVNKNIVNRFNVTGKVFTKSDIENFLQVDSVDFSDKGIISLCKENGFVLLTNDKDFASADLEILTSNPALLK
;
A
#
# COMPACT_ATOMS: atom_id res chain seq x y z
N MET A 1 -10.91 0.49 -20.97
CA MET A 1 -9.62 0.78 -21.63
C MET A 1 -8.47 0.07 -20.93
N PHE A 2 -8.28 0.29 -19.62
CA PHE A 2 -7.22 -0.38 -18.84
C PHE A 2 -7.38 -1.91 -18.74
N GLN A 3 -8.59 -2.43 -18.49
CA GLN A 3 -8.82 -3.88 -18.45
C GLN A 3 -8.45 -4.57 -19.79
N ARG A 4 -8.89 -4.01 -20.92
CA ARG A 4 -8.55 -4.54 -22.26
C ARG A 4 -7.05 -4.55 -22.55
N PHE A 5 -6.31 -3.54 -22.10
CA PHE A 5 -4.85 -3.51 -22.22
C PHE A 5 -4.20 -4.55 -21.30
N ARG A 6 -4.65 -4.64 -20.05
CA ARG A 6 -4.16 -5.65 -19.10
C ARG A 6 -4.32 -7.06 -19.65
N ASP A 7 -5.42 -7.33 -20.35
CA ASP A 7 -5.73 -8.63 -20.91
C ASP A 7 -5.05 -8.87 -22.29
N SER A 8 -4.40 -7.86 -22.88
CA SER A 8 -3.63 -8.03 -24.12
C SER A 8 -2.26 -8.66 -23.84
N GLN A 9 -1.65 -9.21 -24.87
CA GLN A 9 -0.31 -9.80 -24.76
C GLN A 9 0.72 -8.79 -24.24
N ASP A 10 0.77 -7.60 -24.83
CA ASP A 10 1.64 -6.51 -24.39
C ASP A 10 1.44 -6.17 -22.90
N GLY A 11 0.19 -6.13 -22.42
CA GLY A 11 -0.10 -5.86 -21.01
C GLY A 11 0.39 -6.97 -20.08
N GLN A 12 0.30 -8.23 -20.51
CA GLN A 12 0.82 -9.37 -19.76
C GLN A 12 2.35 -9.39 -19.71
N GLU A 13 3.02 -9.02 -20.80
CA GLU A 13 4.48 -8.89 -20.86
C GLU A 13 4.97 -7.79 -19.90
N VAL A 14 4.32 -6.61 -19.92
CA VAL A 14 4.62 -5.53 -18.96
C VAL A 14 4.39 -5.98 -17.50
N LEU A 15 3.30 -6.70 -17.22
CA LEU A 15 3.05 -7.22 -15.87
C LEU A 15 4.11 -8.22 -15.43
N HIS A 16 4.53 -9.11 -16.32
CA HIS A 16 5.60 -10.05 -16.04
C HIS A 16 6.91 -9.33 -15.69
N ASP A 17 7.27 -8.29 -16.44
CA ASP A 17 8.46 -7.49 -16.15
C ASP A 17 8.37 -6.79 -14.78
N ILE A 18 7.20 -6.24 -14.44
CA ILE A 18 6.94 -5.68 -13.11
C ILE A 18 7.16 -6.73 -12.03
N TYR A 19 6.64 -7.96 -12.21
CA TYR A 19 6.82 -9.03 -11.24
C TYR A 19 8.28 -9.45 -11.09
N GLN A 20 9.05 -9.46 -12.19
CA GLN A 20 10.48 -9.71 -12.10
C GLN A 20 11.21 -8.63 -11.28
N VAL A 21 10.84 -7.36 -11.46
CA VAL A 21 11.39 -6.25 -10.66
C VAL A 21 11.05 -6.42 -9.18
N VAL A 22 9.77 -6.69 -8.86
CA VAL A 22 9.32 -6.91 -7.47
C VAL A 22 10.09 -8.07 -6.84
N ASN A 23 10.20 -9.21 -7.51
CA ASN A 23 10.88 -10.38 -6.97
C ASN A 23 12.39 -10.12 -6.76
N LYS A 24 13.07 -9.60 -7.80
CA LYS A 24 14.53 -9.45 -7.79
C LYS A 24 15.00 -8.30 -6.89
N ASN A 25 14.24 -7.21 -6.81
CA ASN A 25 14.69 -5.98 -6.16
C ASN A 25 13.98 -5.67 -4.85
N ILE A 26 12.74 -6.13 -4.65
CA ILE A 26 11.97 -5.85 -3.43
C ILE A 26 12.02 -7.06 -2.50
N VAL A 27 11.48 -8.20 -2.92
CA VAL A 27 11.37 -9.39 -2.05
C VAL A 27 12.74 -9.86 -1.55
N ASN A 28 13.77 -9.81 -2.39
CA ASN A 28 15.13 -10.25 -2.01
C ASN A 28 15.91 -9.24 -1.15
N ARG A 29 15.44 -8.00 -0.98
CA ARG A 29 16.17 -6.93 -0.27
C ARG A 29 15.47 -6.42 0.97
N PHE A 30 14.17 -6.67 1.08
CA PHE A 30 13.34 -6.18 2.17
C PHE A 30 12.82 -7.35 2.99
N ASN A 31 12.64 -7.13 4.30
CA ASN A 31 11.99 -8.10 5.16
C ASN A 31 10.48 -8.05 4.93
N VAL A 32 9.89 -9.21 4.65
CA VAL A 32 8.43 -9.35 4.61
C VAL A 32 7.92 -9.45 6.04
N THR A 33 7.00 -8.56 6.39
CA THR A 33 6.37 -8.50 7.71
C THR A 33 4.85 -8.43 7.53
N GLY A 34 4.13 -8.80 8.58
CA GLY A 34 2.68 -8.77 8.59
C GLY A 34 2.14 -8.64 10.01
N LYS A 35 0.85 -8.33 10.10
CA LYS A 35 0.10 -8.26 11.35
C LYS A 35 -1.06 -9.23 11.29
N VAL A 36 -1.26 -9.96 12.38
CA VAL A 36 -2.50 -10.70 12.62
C VAL A 36 -3.46 -9.77 13.35
N PHE A 37 -4.55 -9.39 12.69
CA PHE A 37 -5.56 -8.52 13.29
C PHE A 37 -6.53 -9.33 14.16
N THR A 38 -6.79 -8.84 15.35
CA THR A 38 -7.79 -9.38 16.26
C THR A 38 -9.19 -8.93 15.84
N LYS A 39 -10.23 -9.54 16.42
CA LYS A 39 -11.62 -9.06 16.22
C LYS A 39 -11.79 -7.61 16.65
N SER A 40 -11.13 -7.20 17.73
CA SER A 40 -11.19 -5.82 18.22
C SER A 40 -10.54 -4.84 17.24
N ASP A 41 -9.43 -5.22 16.60
CA ASP A 41 -8.84 -4.41 15.52
C ASP A 41 -9.85 -4.21 14.38
N ILE A 42 -10.51 -5.28 13.95
CA ILE A 42 -11.51 -5.23 12.88
C ILE A 42 -12.70 -4.36 13.28
N GLU A 43 -13.20 -4.51 14.50
CA GLU A 43 -14.28 -3.66 15.04
C GLU A 43 -13.90 -2.18 15.05
N ASN A 44 -12.63 -1.86 15.38
CA ASN A 44 -12.12 -0.50 15.29
C ASN A 44 -12.05 -0.01 13.83
N PHE A 45 -11.72 -0.87 12.87
CA PHE A 45 -11.68 -0.51 11.46
C PHE A 45 -13.06 -0.27 10.85
N LEU A 46 -14.12 -0.86 11.42
CA LEU A 46 -15.50 -0.67 10.98
C LEU A 46 -16.10 0.71 11.35
N GLN A 47 -15.36 1.56 12.06
CA GLN A 47 -15.78 2.94 12.27
C GLN A 47 -15.80 3.69 10.93
N VAL A 48 -16.86 4.44 10.65
CA VAL A 48 -16.96 5.22 9.41
C VAL A 48 -16.25 6.55 9.62
N ASP A 49 -15.16 6.75 8.88
CA ASP A 49 -14.42 8.01 8.80
C ASP A 49 -13.94 8.22 7.36
N SER A 50 -13.01 9.16 7.16
CA SER A 50 -12.46 9.48 5.84
C SER A 50 -11.39 8.51 5.34
N VAL A 51 -11.05 7.47 6.12
CA VAL A 51 -10.00 6.50 5.80
C VAL A 51 -10.65 5.17 5.41
N ASP A 52 -10.23 4.62 4.28
CA ASP A 52 -10.76 3.34 3.82
C ASP A 52 -10.35 2.19 4.75
N PHE A 53 -11.21 1.15 4.83
CA PHE A 53 -11.01 0.02 5.74
C PHE A 53 -9.63 -0.63 5.59
N SER A 54 -9.14 -0.83 4.36
CA SER A 54 -7.81 -1.39 4.11
C SER A 54 -6.69 -0.48 4.57
N ASP A 55 -6.86 0.83 4.41
CA ASP A 55 -5.84 1.82 4.74
C ASP A 55 -5.66 1.90 6.25
N LYS A 56 -6.73 1.69 7.04
CA LYS A 56 -6.65 1.55 8.50
C LYS A 56 -5.74 0.40 8.91
N GLY A 57 -5.79 -0.72 8.19
CA GLY A 57 -4.90 -1.86 8.41
C GLY A 57 -3.44 -1.52 8.12
N ILE A 58 -3.18 -0.83 6.99
CA ILE A 58 -1.84 -0.35 6.62
C ILE A 58 -1.30 0.62 7.67
N ILE A 59 -2.10 1.60 8.09
CA ILE A 59 -1.75 2.58 9.12
C ILE A 59 -1.42 1.90 10.44
N SER A 60 -2.26 0.96 10.88
CA SER A 60 -2.02 0.18 12.09
C SER A 60 -0.70 -0.58 12.03
N LEU A 61 -0.42 -1.27 10.91
CA LEU A 61 0.84 -1.99 10.73
C LEU A 61 2.06 -1.06 10.77
N CYS A 62 1.99 0.10 10.09
CA CYS A 62 3.07 1.07 10.08
C CYS A 62 3.33 1.66 11.48
N LYS A 63 2.27 2.07 12.20
CA LYS A 63 2.41 2.66 13.54
C LYS A 63 3.03 1.68 14.54
N GLU A 64 2.57 0.43 14.54
CA GLU A 64 3.05 -0.58 15.50
C GLU A 64 4.52 -0.94 15.30
N ASN A 65 5.02 -0.84 14.06
CA ASN A 65 6.40 -1.18 13.74
C ASN A 65 7.31 0.05 13.55
N GLY A 66 6.78 1.26 13.70
CA GLY A 66 7.53 2.51 13.46
C GLY A 66 8.01 2.64 12.00
N PHE A 67 7.19 2.21 11.04
CA PHE A 67 7.55 2.29 9.61
C PHE A 67 7.15 3.62 8.97
N VAL A 68 7.97 4.05 8.01
CA VAL A 68 7.62 5.09 7.03
C VAL A 68 6.88 4.45 5.87
N LEU A 69 5.72 4.98 5.51
CA LEU A 69 4.90 4.48 4.40
C LEU A 69 5.39 5.05 3.07
N LEU A 70 5.90 4.20 2.18
CA LEU A 70 6.17 4.58 0.80
C LEU A 70 4.88 4.48 -0.03
N THR A 71 4.29 5.62 -0.39
CA THR A 71 3.08 5.65 -1.21
C THR A 71 2.97 6.92 -2.04
N ASN A 72 2.31 6.83 -3.19
CA ASN A 72 1.88 8.00 -3.97
C ASN A 72 0.36 8.21 -3.86
N ASP A 73 -0.32 7.41 -3.04
CA ASP A 73 -1.76 7.46 -2.88
C ASP A 73 -2.16 8.64 -1.98
N LYS A 74 -2.94 9.55 -2.56
CA LYS A 74 -3.34 10.80 -1.90
C LYS A 74 -4.30 10.56 -0.74
N ASP A 75 -4.93 9.39 -0.66
CA ASP A 75 -5.94 9.12 0.37
C ASP A 75 -5.29 8.97 1.77
N PHE A 76 -3.95 8.80 1.81
CA PHE A 76 -3.15 8.88 3.03
C PHE A 76 -2.77 10.31 3.43
N ALA A 77 -3.20 11.37 2.74
CA ALA A 77 -2.81 12.76 3.03
C ALA A 77 -3.16 13.21 4.46
N SER A 78 -4.23 12.66 5.03
CA SER A 78 -4.65 12.92 6.42
C SER A 78 -4.23 11.81 7.38
N ALA A 79 -3.48 10.81 6.92
CA ALA A 79 -2.99 9.76 7.80
C ALA A 79 -1.89 10.31 8.71
N ASP A 80 -2.01 10.05 10.00
CA ASP A 80 -0.99 10.35 10.99
C ASP A 80 0.15 9.32 10.87
N LEU A 81 0.97 9.46 9.81
CA LEU A 81 2.11 8.61 9.47
C LEU A 81 3.22 9.43 8.83
N GLU A 82 4.45 8.98 8.98
CA GLU A 82 5.53 9.42 8.10
C GLU A 82 5.36 8.79 6.71
N ILE A 83 5.38 9.63 5.68
CA ILE A 83 5.17 9.21 4.30
C ILE A 83 6.38 9.59 3.45
N LEU A 84 6.90 8.60 2.71
CA LEU A 84 7.82 8.83 1.60
C LEU A 84 7.01 8.81 0.30
N THR A 85 7.08 9.90 -0.47
CA THR A 85 6.24 10.06 -1.66
C THR A 85 6.91 10.91 -2.73
N SER A 86 6.50 10.68 -3.97
CA SER A 86 6.78 11.56 -5.11
C SER A 86 5.56 12.36 -5.54
N ASN A 87 4.40 12.16 -4.91
CA ASN A 87 3.17 12.85 -5.25
C ASN A 87 3.12 14.24 -4.58
N PRO A 88 3.12 15.35 -5.34
CA PRO A 88 3.10 16.69 -4.77
C PRO A 88 1.88 16.98 -3.89
N ALA A 89 0.76 16.27 -4.09
CA ALA A 89 -0.43 16.44 -3.25
C ALA A 89 -0.20 16.07 -1.78
N LEU A 90 0.82 15.24 -1.50
CA LEU A 90 1.21 14.75 -0.18
C LEU A 90 2.41 15.50 0.43
N LEU A 91 3.10 16.36 -0.34
CA LEU A 91 4.33 17.06 0.08
C LEU A 91 4.08 18.44 0.70
N LYS A 92 3.02 18.58 1.49
CA LYS A 92 2.61 19.87 2.07
C LYS A 92 3.40 20.23 3.32
#